data_AF-A0A949SMH9-F1
#
_entry.id   AF-A0A949SMH9-F1
#
_cell.length_a   1.000
_cell.length_b   1.000
_cell.length_c   1.000
_cell.angle_alpha   90.00
_cell.angle_beta   90.00
_cell.angle_gamma   90.00
#
_symmetry.space_group_name_H-M   'P 1'
#
loop_
_entity.id
_entity.type
_entity.pdbx_description
1 polymer ?
#
loop_
_entity_poly.entity_id
_entity_poly.type
_entity_poly.pdbx_seq_one_letter_code
_entity_poly.pdbx_strand_id
1 'polypeptide(L)'
;MIDFTDRRSPGIWHLAAKVVACLWLVLGVVRAAPTAEQQYMLELVNRLRMSPADELEKMVNMSLPGVWGSPMSDDPLVAAALSFYQVSASALASQWGSLVAAPPVAWNDSLAAAGSLYSDLMINLDQQAHGLGGVSLSQRLVSAGYSANWGDVAQLLFATAGGLNHAHAALAVDWGPDGGSGTGIQSGASHRAALMDPLFKEFGIGFQTIAIPLTNVSVTGDLVITEHMANTIRSNGIGLVSDAILTGSVINDSVLADSFYTPGEGLADVLLFVYDNSNGALVASGQTNSAGGFNISLAGLSEGVTYRVEAPETGQAARLFSLNSWQENYGTPTSPSWVTFYDNVYASFIAVPEPGSLGLMLVALLFRPRSRSC
;
A
#
# COMPACT_ATOMS: atom_id res chain seq x y z
N MET A 1 16.48 -0.44 20.07
CA MET A 1 15.07 -0.72 19.73
C MET A 1 14.32 0.57 19.98
N ILE A 2 14.36 1.48 19.01
CA ILE A 2 13.53 2.68 19.04
C ILE A 2 12.22 2.24 18.38
N ASP A 3 11.13 2.27 19.14
CA ASP A 3 9.81 1.92 18.63
C ASP A 3 9.29 3.12 17.83
N PHE A 4 9.17 2.94 16.52
CA PHE A 4 8.69 3.96 15.57
C PHE A 4 7.19 3.82 15.29
N THR A 5 6.51 2.96 16.06
CA THR A 5 5.06 2.87 16.08
C THR A 5 4.52 3.79 17.18
N ASP A 6 3.45 4.53 16.86
CA ASP A 6 2.68 5.24 17.89
C ASP A 6 1.35 4.52 18.03
N ARG A 7 1.03 4.13 19.27
CA ARG A 7 -0.16 3.36 19.63
C ARG A 7 -1.03 4.17 20.56
N ARG A 8 -2.28 4.38 20.18
CA ARG A 8 -3.23 5.17 20.98
C ARG A 8 -3.99 4.30 21.97
N SER A 9 -4.01 4.70 23.24
CA SER A 9 -4.99 4.18 24.20
C SER A 9 -6.30 4.99 24.12
N PRO A 10 -7.48 4.35 24.03
CA PRO A 10 -8.76 5.05 24.07
C PRO A 10 -9.06 5.49 25.52
N GLY A 11 -8.73 6.75 25.84
CA GLY A 11 -9.16 7.40 27.07
C GLY A 11 -10.65 7.74 27.08
N ILE A 12 -11.27 7.70 28.26
CA ILE A 12 -12.67 8.04 28.51
C ILE A 12 -13.01 9.41 27.88
N TRP A 13 -13.96 9.41 26.95
CA TRP A 13 -14.43 10.58 26.22
C TRP A 13 -15.00 11.62 27.19
N HIS A 14 -14.33 12.77 27.33
CA HIS A 14 -14.95 13.99 27.85
C HIS A 14 -14.90 15.05 26.75
N LEU A 15 -16.08 15.36 26.21
CA LEU A 15 -16.31 16.48 25.31
C LEU A 15 -15.93 17.77 26.05
N ALA A 16 -14.87 18.43 25.63
CA ALA A 16 -14.62 19.83 25.94
C ALA A 16 -14.24 20.55 24.64
N ALA A 17 -15.25 20.95 23.88
CA ALA A 17 -15.08 21.87 22.77
C ALA A 17 -14.69 23.25 23.32
N LYS A 18 -13.41 23.62 23.21
CA LYS A 18 -12.99 25.03 23.29
C LYS A 18 -12.82 25.55 21.88
N VAL A 19 -13.72 26.45 21.50
CA VAL A 19 -13.66 27.21 20.25
C VAL A 19 -12.47 28.15 20.31
N VAL A 20 -11.43 27.87 19.52
CA VAL A 20 -10.46 28.86 19.08
C VAL A 20 -10.70 29.03 17.59
N ALA A 21 -11.32 30.15 17.21
CA ALA A 21 -11.50 30.53 15.83
C ALA A 21 -10.16 31.02 15.27
N CYS A 22 -9.40 30.12 14.65
CA CYS A 22 -8.35 30.50 13.72
C CYS A 22 -8.94 30.49 12.31
N LEU A 23 -8.88 31.66 11.67
CA LEU A 23 -9.21 31.88 10.26
C LEU A 23 -8.20 31.07 9.41
N TRP A 24 -8.56 29.85 9.02
CA TRP A 24 -7.83 29.10 8.01
C TRP A 24 -8.54 29.30 6.68
N LEU A 25 -7.83 29.86 5.71
CA LEU A 25 -8.20 29.77 4.30
C LEU A 25 -8.26 28.26 3.98
N VAL A 26 -9.45 27.72 3.79
CA VAL A 26 -9.63 26.37 3.23
C VAL A 26 -9.32 26.48 1.74
N LEU A 27 -8.03 26.48 1.39
CA LEU A 27 -7.63 25.93 0.12
C LEU A 27 -7.98 24.45 0.22
N GLY A 28 -9.07 24.04 -0.45
CA GLY A 28 -9.42 22.64 -0.55
C GLY A 28 -8.21 21.90 -1.09
N VAL A 29 -7.55 21.11 -0.23
CA VAL A 29 -6.57 20.14 -0.69
C VAL A 29 -7.37 19.19 -1.56
N VAL A 30 -7.16 19.28 -2.87
CA VAL A 30 -7.60 18.22 -3.78
C VAL A 30 -6.81 17.00 -3.31
N ARG A 31 -7.49 16.08 -2.62
CA ARG A 31 -6.94 14.77 -2.29
C ARG A 31 -6.54 14.12 -3.60
N ALA A 32 -5.24 14.00 -3.84
CA ALA A 32 -4.72 13.47 -5.09
C ALA A 32 -4.75 11.95 -5.03
N ALA A 33 -5.42 11.34 -6.01
CA ALA A 33 -5.29 9.92 -6.30
C ALA A 33 -3.80 9.53 -6.43
N PRO A 34 -3.44 8.26 -6.17
CA PRO A 34 -2.08 7.80 -6.38
C PRO A 34 -1.66 8.04 -7.83
N THR A 35 -0.40 8.41 -8.02
CA THR A 35 0.30 8.25 -9.30
C THR A 35 0.43 6.77 -9.67
N ALA A 36 0.74 6.48 -10.93
CA ALA A 36 0.94 5.09 -11.37
C ALA A 36 2.08 4.40 -10.60
N GLU A 37 3.14 5.14 -10.29
CA GLU A 37 4.28 4.68 -9.49
C GLU A 37 3.92 4.42 -8.03
N GLN A 38 3.09 5.28 -7.43
CA GLN A 38 2.55 5.04 -6.07
C GLN A 38 1.62 3.83 -6.04
N GLN A 39 0.78 3.65 -7.06
CA GLN A 39 -0.05 2.47 -7.18
C GLN A 39 0.82 1.22 -7.31
N TYR A 40 1.86 1.24 -8.16
CA TYR A 40 2.80 0.13 -8.28
C TYR A 40 3.46 -0.26 -6.95
N MET A 41 3.97 0.72 -6.20
CA MET A 41 4.53 0.47 -4.87
C MET A 41 3.51 -0.12 -3.89
N LEU A 42 2.26 0.35 -3.92
CA LEU A 42 1.18 -0.23 -3.12
C LEU A 42 0.91 -1.70 -3.50
N GLU A 43 0.95 -2.02 -4.79
CA GLU A 43 0.75 -3.39 -5.26
C GLU A 43 1.91 -4.31 -4.87
N LEU A 44 3.16 -3.82 -4.88
CA LEU A 44 4.32 -4.58 -4.37
C LEU A 44 4.16 -4.90 -2.87
N VAL A 45 3.77 -3.90 -2.07
CA VAL A 45 3.51 -4.09 -0.63
C VAL A 45 2.33 -5.05 -0.40
N ASN A 46 1.27 -4.98 -1.19
CA ASN A 46 0.16 -5.91 -1.08
C ASN A 46 0.55 -7.34 -1.50
N ARG A 47 1.39 -7.52 -2.52
CA ARG A 47 1.93 -8.84 -2.88
C ARG A 47 2.80 -9.41 -1.76
N LEU A 48 3.69 -8.59 -1.17
CA LEU A 48 4.46 -8.96 0.02
C LEU A 48 3.55 -9.44 1.16
N ARG A 49 2.50 -8.68 1.48
CA ARG A 49 1.60 -8.97 2.59
C ARG A 49 0.81 -10.25 2.34
N MET A 50 0.23 -10.40 1.17
CA MET A 50 -0.65 -11.54 0.86
C MET A 50 0.13 -12.82 0.55
N SER A 51 1.33 -12.71 -0.03
CA SER A 51 2.18 -13.85 -0.38
C SER A 51 3.67 -13.48 -0.24
N PRO A 52 4.21 -13.48 0.99
CA PRO A 52 5.59 -13.07 1.23
C PRO A 52 6.61 -13.99 0.55
N ALA A 53 6.28 -15.27 0.35
CA ALA A 53 7.13 -16.21 -0.38
C ALA A 53 7.26 -15.82 -1.86
N ASP A 54 6.13 -15.54 -2.53
CA ASP A 54 6.13 -15.13 -3.94
C ASP A 54 6.85 -13.79 -4.11
N GLU A 55 6.69 -12.85 -3.18
CA GLU A 55 7.43 -11.58 -3.23
C GLU A 55 8.95 -11.78 -3.10
N LEU A 56 9.40 -12.68 -2.23
CA LEU A 56 10.82 -12.96 -2.10
C LEU A 56 11.40 -13.49 -3.42
N GLU A 57 10.69 -14.42 -4.08
CA GLU A 57 11.11 -14.98 -5.38
C GLU A 57 11.18 -13.91 -6.49
N LYS A 58 10.39 -12.83 -6.38
CA LYS A 58 10.43 -11.70 -7.32
C LYS A 58 11.55 -10.71 -7.00
N MET A 59 11.91 -10.52 -5.73
CA MET A 59 12.94 -9.56 -5.32
C MET A 59 14.36 -10.11 -5.43
N VAL A 60 14.56 -11.40 -5.14
CA VAL A 60 15.90 -11.99 -5.04
C VAL A 60 15.99 -13.35 -5.71
N ASN A 61 17.19 -13.66 -6.20
CA ASN A 61 17.51 -14.94 -6.79
C ASN A 61 18.19 -15.83 -5.76
N MET A 62 17.54 -16.92 -5.37
CA MET A 62 18.14 -17.99 -4.57
C MET A 62 18.24 -19.27 -5.42
N SER A 63 19.41 -19.89 -5.46
CA SER A 63 19.60 -21.18 -6.14
C SER A 63 19.01 -22.34 -5.34
N LEU A 64 19.02 -22.20 -4.01
CA LEU A 64 18.33 -23.04 -3.02
C LEU A 64 17.96 -22.12 -1.84
N PRO A 65 16.98 -22.49 -1.00
CA PRO A 65 16.68 -21.73 0.22
C PRO A 65 17.94 -21.50 1.06
N GLY A 66 18.29 -20.24 1.27
CA GLY A 66 19.49 -19.85 2.01
C GLY A 66 20.80 -19.85 1.22
N VAL A 67 20.76 -20.01 -0.11
CA VAL A 67 21.92 -19.96 -1.00
C VAL A 67 21.65 -18.98 -2.14
N TRP A 68 22.46 -17.93 -2.23
CA TRP A 68 22.32 -16.94 -3.30
C TRP A 68 22.49 -17.55 -4.69
N GLY A 69 21.71 -17.04 -5.64
CA GLY A 69 21.96 -17.17 -7.07
C GLY A 69 23.02 -16.19 -7.55
N SER A 70 23.33 -16.24 -8.85
CA SER A 70 24.21 -15.28 -9.51
C SER A 70 23.52 -14.80 -10.80
N PRO A 71 23.05 -13.54 -10.87
CA PRO A 71 23.15 -12.50 -9.84
C PRO A 71 22.25 -12.76 -8.62
N MET A 72 22.45 -12.04 -7.51
CA MET A 72 21.62 -12.15 -6.28
C MET A 72 20.19 -11.61 -6.45
N SER A 73 19.95 -10.79 -7.47
CA SER A 73 18.64 -10.26 -7.87
C SER A 73 18.72 -9.88 -9.36
N ASP A 74 17.58 -9.89 -10.05
CA ASP A 74 17.48 -9.39 -11.41
C ASP A 74 17.52 -7.85 -11.48
N ASP A 75 17.21 -7.17 -10.37
CA ASP A 75 17.46 -5.74 -10.21
C ASP A 75 18.94 -5.52 -9.79
N PRO A 76 19.76 -4.84 -10.61
CA PRO A 76 21.18 -4.67 -10.34
C PRO A 76 21.46 -3.82 -9.08
N LEU A 77 20.57 -2.89 -8.71
CA LEU A 77 20.73 -2.09 -7.50
C LEU A 77 20.42 -2.90 -6.25
N VAL A 78 19.39 -3.75 -6.31
CA VAL A 78 19.09 -4.71 -5.23
C VAL A 78 20.25 -5.70 -5.08
N ALA A 79 20.75 -6.29 -6.18
CA ALA A 79 21.89 -7.20 -6.14
C ALA A 79 23.15 -6.53 -5.56
N ALA A 80 23.40 -5.26 -5.90
CA ALA A 80 24.51 -4.49 -5.35
C ALA A 80 24.33 -4.23 -3.85
N ALA A 81 23.14 -3.86 -3.39
CA ALA A 81 22.85 -3.63 -1.97
C ALA A 81 23.01 -4.92 -1.14
N LEU A 82 22.45 -6.04 -1.62
CA LEU A 82 22.60 -7.36 -0.99
C LEU A 82 24.08 -7.74 -0.81
N SER A 83 24.90 -7.50 -1.85
CA SER A 83 26.34 -7.76 -1.78
C SER A 83 27.08 -6.77 -0.88
N PHE A 84 26.72 -5.49 -0.90
CA PHE A 84 27.39 -4.44 -0.13
C PHE A 84 27.19 -4.63 1.37
N TYR A 85 25.95 -4.87 1.79
CA TYR A 85 25.61 -5.14 3.18
C TYR A 85 25.92 -6.57 3.61
N GLN A 86 26.39 -7.43 2.69
CA GLN A 86 26.68 -8.84 2.95
C GLN A 86 25.46 -9.57 3.53
N VAL A 87 24.28 -9.34 2.92
CA VAL A 87 23.04 -9.94 3.39
C VAL A 87 23.17 -11.46 3.34
N SER A 88 22.96 -12.08 4.50
CA SER A 88 23.03 -13.54 4.64
C SER A 88 21.78 -14.17 4.05
N ALA A 89 21.95 -14.92 2.96
CA ALA A 89 20.86 -15.67 2.31
C ALA A 89 20.12 -16.58 3.30
N SER A 90 20.87 -17.28 4.16
CA SER A 90 20.29 -18.22 5.12
C SER A 90 19.50 -17.51 6.23
N ALA A 91 20.00 -16.36 6.72
CA ALA A 91 19.26 -15.53 7.66
C ALA A 91 17.99 -14.98 7.01
N LEU A 92 18.08 -14.47 5.79
CA LEU A 92 16.95 -13.94 5.04
C LEU A 92 15.88 -15.03 4.82
N ALA A 93 16.26 -16.18 4.28
CA ALA A 93 15.36 -17.30 4.04
C ALA A 93 14.69 -17.80 5.33
N SER A 94 15.43 -17.86 6.44
CA SER A 94 14.88 -18.25 7.74
C SER A 94 13.89 -17.21 8.28
N GLN A 95 14.18 -15.92 8.14
CA GLN A 95 13.26 -14.85 8.57
C GLN A 95 12.00 -14.84 7.71
N TRP A 96 12.14 -14.97 6.38
CA TRP A 96 11.01 -15.00 5.46
C TRP A 96 10.11 -16.22 5.64
N GLY A 97 10.70 -17.39 5.88
CA GLY A 97 9.94 -18.62 6.17
C GLY A 97 9.12 -18.57 7.45
N SER A 98 9.31 -17.54 8.29
CA SER A 98 8.50 -17.29 9.48
C SER A 98 7.37 -16.27 9.29
N LEU A 99 7.33 -15.60 8.14
CA LEU A 99 6.29 -14.61 7.84
C LEU A 99 4.95 -15.31 7.64
N VAL A 100 3.91 -14.71 8.20
CA VAL A 100 2.52 -15.10 7.98
C VAL A 100 1.90 -14.06 7.06
N ALA A 101 1.09 -14.50 6.10
CA ALA A 101 0.36 -13.61 5.22
C ALA A 101 -0.51 -12.64 6.05
N ALA A 102 -0.48 -11.37 5.69
CA ALA A 102 -1.24 -10.29 6.30
C ALA A 102 -2.28 -9.76 5.30
N PRO A 103 -3.41 -9.20 5.78
CA PRO A 103 -4.38 -8.55 4.92
C PRO A 103 -3.75 -7.41 4.11
N PRO A 104 -4.21 -7.14 2.87
CA PRO A 104 -3.72 -6.02 2.08
C PRO A 104 -3.99 -4.68 2.76
N VAL A 105 -3.25 -3.64 2.38
CA VAL A 105 -3.48 -2.27 2.78
C VAL A 105 -4.11 -1.46 1.64
N ALA A 106 -4.97 -0.52 2.00
CA ALA A 106 -5.68 0.36 1.10
C ALA A 106 -4.97 1.73 0.99
N TRP A 107 -5.02 2.36 -0.19
CA TRP A 107 -4.42 3.68 -0.37
C TRP A 107 -5.10 4.75 0.51
N ASN A 108 -4.32 5.63 1.14
CA ASN A 108 -4.82 6.80 1.87
C ASN A 108 -4.07 8.09 1.51
N ASP A 109 -4.80 9.03 0.92
CA ASP A 109 -4.24 10.31 0.44
C ASP A 109 -3.62 11.17 1.54
N SER A 110 -4.14 11.11 2.77
CA SER A 110 -3.62 11.92 3.88
C SER A 110 -2.30 11.37 4.40
N LEU A 111 -2.16 10.05 4.44
CA LEU A 111 -0.90 9.38 4.72
C LEU A 111 0.13 9.68 3.62
N ALA A 112 -0.27 9.65 2.34
CA ALA A 112 0.61 9.95 1.21
C ALA A 112 1.08 11.42 1.20
N ALA A 113 0.17 12.35 1.51
CA ALA A 113 0.51 13.77 1.67
C ALA A 113 1.52 13.97 2.81
N ALA A 114 1.32 13.33 3.96
CA ALA A 114 2.28 13.36 5.07
C ALA A 114 3.64 12.78 4.67
N GLY A 115 3.65 11.68 3.92
CA GLY A 115 4.87 11.04 3.43
C GLY A 115 5.64 11.96 2.49
N SER A 116 4.95 12.64 1.58
CA SER A 116 5.57 13.56 0.60
C SER A 116 6.26 14.72 1.29
N LEU A 117 5.59 15.32 2.29
CA LEU A 117 6.14 16.37 3.15
C LEU A 117 7.34 15.87 3.97
N TYR A 118 7.36 14.60 4.39
CA TYR A 118 8.47 14.04 5.13
C TYR A 118 9.68 13.75 4.24
N SER A 119 9.46 13.26 3.03
CA SER A 119 10.50 13.08 2.02
C SER A 119 11.14 14.42 1.64
N ASP A 120 10.35 15.48 1.49
CA ASP A 120 10.87 16.86 1.32
C ASP A 120 11.73 17.29 2.52
N LEU A 121 11.32 16.95 3.73
CA LEU A 121 12.06 17.29 4.94
C LEU A 121 13.41 16.57 5.02
N MET A 122 13.46 15.29 4.64
CA MET A 122 14.72 14.54 4.55
C MET A 122 15.67 15.19 3.53
N ILE A 123 15.15 15.55 2.34
CA ILE A 123 15.94 16.21 1.29
C ILE A 123 16.49 17.55 1.78
N ASN A 124 15.65 18.41 2.35
CA ASN A 124 16.03 19.76 2.76
C ASN A 124 17.02 19.79 3.92
N LEU A 125 16.96 18.80 4.82
CA LEU A 125 17.88 18.68 5.95
C LEU A 125 19.11 17.81 5.65
N ASP A 126 19.15 17.19 4.47
CA ASP A 126 20.12 16.18 4.07
C ASP A 126 20.33 15.10 5.16
N GLN A 127 19.20 14.54 5.64
CA GLN A 127 19.19 13.55 6.71
C GLN A 127 18.13 12.47 6.46
N GLN A 128 18.53 11.20 6.59
CA GLN A 128 17.61 10.08 6.77
C GLN A 128 17.44 9.80 8.26
N ALA A 129 16.36 10.30 8.85
CA ALA A 129 16.07 10.05 10.26
C ALA A 129 14.57 10.13 10.53
N HIS A 130 14.13 9.40 11.56
CA HIS A 130 12.81 9.60 12.16
C HIS A 130 12.82 10.84 13.08
N GLY A 131 11.64 11.45 13.29
CA GLY A 131 11.46 12.57 14.21
C GLY A 131 11.94 13.93 13.69
N LEU A 132 12.29 14.04 12.40
CA LEU A 132 12.67 15.32 11.80
C LEU A 132 11.53 16.34 11.90
N GLY A 133 11.88 17.60 12.14
CA GLY A 133 10.91 18.70 12.26
C GLY A 133 10.20 18.80 13.62
N GLY A 134 10.54 17.94 14.59
CA GLY A 134 10.15 18.13 16.00
C GLY A 134 8.68 17.90 16.34
N VAL A 135 7.92 17.27 15.44
CA VAL A 135 6.52 16.85 15.68
C VAL A 135 6.42 15.32 15.68
N SER A 136 5.53 14.76 16.49
CA SER A 136 5.32 13.31 16.51
C SER A 136 4.76 12.81 15.16
N LEU A 137 4.93 11.51 14.89
CA LEU A 137 4.35 10.88 13.71
C LEU A 137 2.83 11.08 13.67
N SER A 138 2.13 10.73 14.74
CA SER A 138 0.67 10.89 14.84
C SER A 138 0.20 12.33 14.61
N GLN A 139 0.89 13.32 15.19
CA GLN A 139 0.57 14.74 14.97
C GLN A 139 0.72 15.13 13.50
N ARG A 140 1.75 14.63 12.82
CA ARG A 140 1.98 14.88 11.39
C ARG A 140 0.87 14.29 10.53
N LEU A 141 0.49 13.04 10.77
CA LEU A 141 -0.55 12.36 10.01
C LEU A 141 -1.90 13.09 10.19
N VAL A 142 -2.26 13.44 11.42
CA VAL A 142 -3.50 14.19 11.70
C VAL A 142 -3.45 15.59 11.06
N SER A 143 -2.29 16.27 11.09
CA SER A 143 -2.12 17.58 10.44
C SER A 143 -2.24 17.50 8.92
N ALA A 144 -1.91 16.36 8.32
CA ALA A 144 -2.11 16.08 6.90
C ALA A 144 -3.56 15.64 6.56
N GLY A 145 -4.46 15.62 7.54
CA GLY A 145 -5.87 15.28 7.36
C GLY A 145 -6.23 13.81 7.62
N TYR A 146 -5.31 13.01 8.18
CA TYR A 146 -5.65 11.67 8.64
C TYR A 146 -6.59 11.72 9.85
N SER A 147 -7.39 10.67 10.03
CA SER A 147 -8.38 10.61 11.11
C SER A 147 -7.73 10.82 12.47
N ALA A 148 -8.31 11.70 13.29
CA ALA A 148 -7.91 11.83 14.69
C ALA A 148 -8.29 10.60 15.53
N ASN A 149 -9.06 9.64 14.99
CA ASN A 149 -9.43 8.37 15.64
C ASN A 149 -8.59 7.21 15.10
N TRP A 150 -7.28 7.41 15.01
CA TRP A 150 -6.34 6.36 14.66
C TRP A 150 -6.08 5.41 15.84
N GLY A 151 -5.72 4.16 15.54
CA GLY A 151 -5.28 3.16 16.54
C GLY A 151 -3.77 3.03 16.59
N ASP A 152 -3.16 2.54 15.51
CA ASP A 152 -1.71 2.47 15.34
C ASP A 152 -1.26 3.20 14.09
N VAL A 153 -0.04 3.73 14.13
CA VAL A 153 0.62 4.36 12.98
C VAL A 153 2.09 3.95 12.92
N ALA A 154 2.63 3.81 11.71
CA ALA A 154 4.05 3.53 11.46
C ALA A 154 4.62 4.42 10.35
N GLN A 155 5.94 4.58 10.36
CA GLN A 155 6.70 5.27 9.32
C GLN A 155 7.86 4.39 8.86
N LEU A 156 8.03 4.29 7.55
CA LEU A 156 9.19 3.71 6.90
C LEU A 156 9.84 4.78 6.04
N LEU A 157 11.16 4.78 5.94
CA LEU A 157 11.89 5.79 5.17
C LEU A 157 13.14 5.22 4.52
N PHE A 158 13.41 5.66 3.29
CA PHE A 158 14.63 5.31 2.59
C PHE A 158 15.01 6.43 1.62
N ALA A 159 16.21 6.99 1.79
CA ALA A 159 16.65 8.22 1.14
C ALA A 159 17.71 8.00 0.05
N THR A 160 18.10 6.75 -0.17
CA THR A 160 19.14 6.36 -1.14
C THR A 160 18.61 5.39 -2.19
N ALA A 161 17.29 5.38 -2.43
CA ALA A 161 16.71 4.53 -3.46
C ALA A 161 17.15 4.99 -4.87
N GLY A 162 17.39 4.02 -5.74
CA GLY A 162 17.68 4.27 -7.16
C GLY A 162 16.51 3.93 -8.08
N GLY A 163 15.35 3.61 -7.48
CA GLY A 163 14.15 3.18 -8.19
C GLY A 163 13.14 2.56 -7.22
N LEU A 164 11.93 2.30 -7.70
CA LEU A 164 10.82 1.77 -6.90
C LEU A 164 11.11 0.35 -6.38
N ASN A 165 11.60 -0.54 -7.25
CA ASN A 165 11.96 -1.90 -6.86
C ASN A 165 13.09 -1.92 -5.83
N HIS A 166 14.12 -1.07 -6.03
CA HIS A 166 15.19 -0.90 -5.06
C HIS A 166 14.67 -0.37 -3.71
N ALA A 167 13.73 0.59 -3.72
CA ALA A 167 13.09 1.11 -2.50
C ALA A 167 12.26 0.04 -1.78
N HIS A 168 11.41 -0.68 -2.50
CA HIS A 168 10.58 -1.75 -1.94
C HIS A 168 11.46 -2.83 -1.30
N ALA A 169 12.46 -3.31 -2.02
CA ALA A 169 13.38 -4.32 -1.53
C ALA A 169 14.19 -3.82 -0.33
N ALA A 170 14.55 -2.53 -0.27
CA ALA A 170 15.28 -1.96 0.87
C ALA A 170 14.47 -2.08 2.17
N LEU A 171 13.19 -1.73 2.11
CA LEU A 171 12.30 -1.76 3.27
C LEU A 171 11.83 -3.19 3.59
N ALA A 172 11.63 -4.04 2.58
CA ALA A 172 11.22 -5.42 2.77
C ALA A 172 12.37 -6.29 3.30
N VAL A 173 13.54 -6.29 2.66
CA VAL A 173 14.71 -7.05 3.15
C VAL A 173 15.25 -6.45 4.43
N ASP A 174 15.13 -5.13 4.56
CA ASP A 174 15.64 -4.32 5.66
C ASP A 174 17.16 -4.47 5.81
N TRP A 175 17.89 -4.35 4.69
CA TRP A 175 19.35 -4.38 4.72
C TRP A 175 19.89 -3.13 5.39
N GLY A 176 21.05 -3.24 6.02
CA GLY A 176 21.68 -2.11 6.69
C GLY A 176 22.59 -2.51 7.84
N PRO A 177 23.01 -1.53 8.66
CA PRO A 177 23.77 -1.79 9.88
C PRO A 177 23.02 -2.78 10.80
N ASP A 178 23.58 -3.98 10.92
CA ASP A 178 22.92 -5.13 11.55
C ASP A 178 23.17 -5.25 13.07
N GLY A 179 23.80 -4.22 13.66
CA GLY A 179 24.17 -4.20 15.07
C GLY A 179 25.26 -5.22 15.44
N GLY A 180 25.98 -5.77 14.46
CA GLY A 180 27.04 -6.76 14.65
C GLY A 180 26.56 -8.21 14.59
N SER A 181 25.32 -8.48 14.14
CA SER A 181 24.83 -9.85 13.95
C SER A 181 25.56 -10.61 12.84
N GLY A 182 26.20 -9.90 11.90
CA GLY A 182 26.86 -10.47 10.73
C GLY A 182 25.87 -10.97 9.67
N THR A 183 24.60 -10.53 9.72
CA THR A 183 23.56 -10.93 8.77
C THR A 183 23.35 -9.92 7.66
N GLY A 184 23.84 -8.68 7.79
CA GLY A 184 23.58 -7.59 6.85
C GLY A 184 22.13 -7.09 6.84
N ILE A 185 21.32 -7.53 7.80
CA ILE A 185 19.90 -7.21 7.97
C ILE A 185 19.76 -6.45 9.28
N GLN A 186 19.07 -5.31 9.28
CA GLN A 186 18.88 -4.46 10.45
C GLN A 186 18.23 -5.23 11.61
N SER A 187 18.61 -4.86 12.83
CA SER A 187 18.12 -5.53 14.04
C SER A 187 16.59 -5.47 14.14
N GLY A 188 15.95 -6.65 14.15
CA GLY A 188 14.50 -6.80 14.20
C GLY A 188 13.78 -6.60 12.86
N ALA A 189 14.49 -6.22 11.79
CA ALA A 189 13.91 -5.91 10.49
C ALA A 189 12.63 -5.04 10.61
N SER A 190 12.72 -3.94 11.36
CA SER A 190 11.56 -3.14 11.77
C SER A 190 10.74 -2.60 10.60
N HIS A 191 11.37 -2.33 9.45
CA HIS A 191 10.64 -1.93 8.25
C HIS A 191 9.75 -3.06 7.75
N ARG A 192 10.31 -4.27 7.57
CA ARG A 192 9.54 -5.46 7.21
C ARG A 192 8.48 -5.81 8.25
N ALA A 193 8.81 -5.69 9.53
CA ALA A 193 7.86 -5.97 10.61
C ALA A 193 6.63 -5.06 10.51
N ALA A 194 6.82 -3.77 10.23
CA ALA A 194 5.71 -2.85 9.98
C ALA A 194 4.95 -3.20 8.69
N LEU A 195 5.66 -3.47 7.58
CA LEU A 195 5.04 -3.88 6.31
C LEU A 195 4.18 -5.14 6.45
N MET A 196 4.49 -6.04 7.38
CA MET A 196 3.77 -7.30 7.62
C MET A 196 2.79 -7.25 8.79
N ASP A 197 2.67 -6.12 9.50
CA ASP A 197 1.79 -6.03 10.68
C ASP A 197 0.31 -6.01 10.24
N PRO A 198 -0.52 -6.97 10.70
CA PRO A 198 -1.95 -7.02 10.36
C PRO A 198 -2.77 -5.89 10.97
N LEU A 199 -2.23 -5.14 11.95
CA LEU A 199 -2.91 -3.96 12.51
C LEU A 199 -3.02 -2.83 11.49
N PHE A 200 -2.11 -2.72 10.52
CA PHE A 200 -2.19 -1.67 9.52
C PHE A 200 -3.13 -2.04 8.38
N LYS A 201 -3.95 -1.06 7.98
CA LYS A 201 -5.02 -1.24 6.99
C LYS A 201 -4.96 -0.22 5.87
N GLU A 202 -4.29 0.89 6.12
CA GLU A 202 -4.17 1.99 5.19
C GLU A 202 -2.69 2.31 4.97
N PHE A 203 -2.35 2.71 3.75
CA PHE A 203 -0.99 2.97 3.32
C PHE A 203 -0.93 4.25 2.52
N GLY A 204 0.05 5.09 2.80
CA GLY A 204 0.35 6.28 2.03
C GLY A 204 1.82 6.32 1.68
N ILE A 205 2.11 6.52 0.41
CA ILE A 205 3.47 6.58 -0.11
C ILE A 205 3.75 8.01 -0.57
N GLY A 206 4.81 8.61 -0.05
CA GLY A 206 5.32 9.88 -0.55
C GLY A 206 6.75 9.72 -0.99
N PHE A 207 7.01 9.81 -2.29
CA PHE A 207 8.36 9.88 -2.80
C PHE A 207 8.64 11.22 -3.49
N GLN A 208 9.90 11.62 -3.46
CA GLN A 208 10.42 12.80 -4.14
C GLN A 208 11.51 12.37 -5.11
N THR A 209 11.36 12.81 -6.37
CA THR A 209 12.26 12.52 -7.49
C THR A 209 12.85 13.78 -8.12
N ILE A 210 12.42 14.96 -7.68
CA ILE A 210 12.88 16.25 -8.21
C ILE A 210 14.29 16.51 -7.70
N ALA A 211 15.25 16.58 -8.63
CA ALA A 211 16.64 17.01 -8.48
C ALA A 211 17.10 17.20 -7.03
N ILE A 212 17.25 16.08 -6.33
CA ILE A 212 17.83 16.03 -4.99
C ILE A 212 19.18 16.74 -5.09
N PRO A 213 19.46 17.77 -4.25
CA PRO A 213 20.65 18.59 -4.43
C PRO A 213 21.90 17.72 -4.49
N LEU A 214 22.73 17.90 -5.54
CA LEU A 214 24.00 17.16 -5.69
C LEU A 214 24.99 17.42 -4.54
N THR A 215 24.71 18.43 -3.71
CA THR A 215 25.45 18.76 -2.50
C THR A 215 25.06 17.91 -1.29
N ASN A 216 23.94 17.19 -1.35
CA ASN A 216 23.53 16.28 -0.29
C ASN A 216 24.50 15.10 -0.20
N VAL A 217 24.81 14.69 1.03
CA VAL A 217 25.74 13.58 1.33
C VAL A 217 25.06 12.41 2.04
N SER A 218 23.89 12.62 2.66
CA SER A 218 23.12 11.57 3.33
C SER A 218 21.88 11.17 2.53
N VAL A 219 21.31 12.11 1.79
CA VAL A 219 20.13 11.93 0.94
C VAL A 219 20.57 12.02 -0.51
N THR A 220 20.95 10.88 -1.07
CA THR A 220 21.67 10.80 -2.35
C THR A 220 21.00 9.91 -3.39
N GLY A 221 19.83 9.35 -3.09
CA GLY A 221 19.10 8.50 -4.02
C GLY A 221 18.58 9.29 -5.22
N ASP A 222 18.22 8.57 -6.29
CA ASP A 222 17.40 9.13 -7.37
C ASP A 222 15.95 9.31 -6.91
N LEU A 223 15.57 8.59 -5.85
CA LEU A 223 14.27 8.62 -5.22
C LEU A 223 14.42 8.59 -3.69
N VAL A 224 13.69 9.48 -3.02
CA VAL A 224 13.57 9.51 -1.55
C VAL A 224 12.15 9.17 -1.20
N ILE A 225 11.95 8.13 -0.40
CA ILE A 225 10.63 7.62 -0.06
C ILE A 225 10.36 7.69 1.45
N THR A 226 9.13 8.07 1.78
CA THR A 226 8.53 7.89 3.09
C THR A 226 7.21 7.16 2.90
N GLU A 227 7.02 6.08 3.62
CA GLU A 227 5.77 5.33 3.66
C GLU A 227 5.15 5.45 5.04
N HIS A 228 3.84 5.64 5.09
CA HIS A 228 3.08 5.70 6.32
C HIS A 228 2.01 4.62 6.31
N MET A 229 1.94 3.87 7.40
CA MET A 229 0.90 2.88 7.62
C MET A 229 0.04 3.30 8.78
N ALA A 230 -1.25 3.01 8.73
CA ALA A 230 -2.14 3.31 9.83
C ALA A 230 -3.41 2.45 9.83
N ASN A 231 -4.17 2.56 10.92
CA ASN A 231 -5.56 2.13 10.99
C ASN A 231 -6.44 3.20 11.64
N THR A 232 -7.73 3.13 11.34
CA THR A 232 -8.76 3.92 12.02
C THR A 232 -9.67 3.04 12.84
N ILE A 233 -10.16 3.60 13.95
CA ILE A 233 -11.08 2.96 14.88
C ILE A 233 -12.30 3.86 15.01
N ARG A 234 -13.50 3.27 15.01
CA ARG A 234 -14.74 3.98 15.34
C ARG A 234 -15.65 3.13 16.22
N SER A 235 -16.66 3.76 16.82
CA SER A 235 -17.75 3.01 17.43
C SER A 235 -18.78 2.59 16.35
N ASN A 236 -19.32 1.39 16.49
CA ASN A 236 -20.49 0.94 15.73
C ASN A 236 -21.78 0.91 16.58
N GLY A 237 -21.77 1.50 17.77
CA GLY A 237 -22.88 1.48 18.73
C GLY A 237 -22.90 0.27 19.67
N ILE A 238 -22.10 -0.77 19.40
CA ILE A 238 -21.96 -1.96 20.25
C ILE A 238 -20.55 -2.04 20.85
N GLY A 239 -19.54 -1.78 20.02
CA GLY A 239 -18.13 -1.80 20.41
C GLY A 239 -17.30 -0.87 19.53
N LEU A 240 -15.98 -1.03 19.64
CA LEU A 240 -15.02 -0.39 18.75
C LEU A 240 -14.70 -1.33 17.59
N VAL A 241 -14.60 -0.77 16.39
CA VAL A 241 -14.33 -1.52 15.16
C VAL A 241 -13.32 -0.79 14.29
N SER A 242 -12.47 -1.56 13.62
CA SER A 242 -11.71 -1.12 12.46
C SER A 242 -12.25 -1.82 11.21
N ASP A 243 -12.97 -1.09 10.36
CA ASP A 243 -13.72 -1.63 9.22
C ASP A 243 -12.80 -2.11 8.09
N ALA A 244 -13.19 -3.17 7.40
CA ALA A 244 -12.50 -3.65 6.21
C ALA A 244 -12.64 -2.68 5.03
N ILE A 245 -11.61 -2.66 4.18
CA ILE A 245 -11.59 -1.96 2.91
C ILE A 245 -11.31 -3.01 1.83
N LEU A 246 -12.13 -3.01 0.78
CA LEU A 246 -11.85 -3.74 -0.46
C LEU A 246 -10.95 -2.86 -1.33
N THR A 247 -9.75 -3.33 -1.61
CA THR A 247 -8.71 -2.61 -2.35
C THR A 247 -8.19 -3.44 -3.52
N GLY A 248 -7.55 -2.77 -4.48
CA GLY A 248 -6.81 -3.40 -5.57
C GLY A 248 -6.85 -2.54 -6.81
N SER A 249 -6.70 -3.18 -7.97
CA SER A 249 -6.57 -2.46 -9.25
C SER A 249 -7.29 -3.14 -10.41
N VAL A 250 -7.67 -2.33 -11.38
CA VAL A 250 -8.11 -2.79 -12.71
C VAL A 250 -7.05 -2.37 -13.72
N ILE A 251 -6.51 -3.33 -14.48
CA ILE A 251 -5.40 -3.13 -15.41
C ILE A 251 -5.73 -3.66 -16.80
N ASN A 252 -4.96 -3.26 -17.81
CA ASN A 252 -4.99 -3.83 -19.15
C ASN A 252 -3.83 -4.80 -19.46
N ASP A 253 -2.84 -4.92 -18.56
CA ASP A 253 -1.70 -5.87 -18.66
C ASP A 253 -0.95 -5.78 -20.01
N SER A 254 -0.85 -4.57 -20.57
CA SER A 254 -0.34 -4.33 -21.94
C SER A 254 1.08 -3.77 -22.01
N VAL A 255 1.63 -3.27 -20.90
CA VAL A 255 3.01 -2.78 -20.79
C VAL A 255 3.94 -3.96 -20.50
N LEU A 256 3.61 -4.76 -19.50
CA LEU A 256 4.25 -6.05 -19.21
C LEU A 256 3.16 -7.09 -18.99
N ALA A 257 3.12 -8.11 -19.83
CA ALA A 257 2.16 -9.20 -19.73
C ALA A 257 2.54 -10.19 -18.62
N ASP A 258 2.49 -9.74 -17.37
CA ASP A 258 2.87 -10.52 -16.19
C ASP A 258 1.72 -10.70 -15.18
N SER A 259 0.50 -10.25 -15.55
CA SER A 259 -0.70 -10.30 -14.72
C SER A 259 -0.54 -9.58 -13.38
N PHE A 260 0.29 -8.55 -13.37
CA PHE A 260 0.53 -7.67 -12.24
C PHE A 260 0.46 -6.21 -12.70
N TYR A 261 0.22 -5.30 -11.76
CA TYR A 261 0.18 -3.89 -12.10
C TYR A 261 1.55 -3.40 -12.58
N THR A 262 1.65 -2.88 -13.79
CA THR A 262 2.79 -2.07 -14.25
C THR A 262 2.36 -0.61 -14.41
N PRO A 263 3.18 0.38 -13.98
CA PRO A 263 2.87 1.79 -14.20
C PRO A 263 2.44 2.08 -15.65
N GLY A 264 1.24 2.64 -15.80
CA GLY A 264 0.63 2.95 -17.11
C GLY A 264 -0.45 1.96 -17.57
N GLU A 265 -0.63 0.82 -16.90
CA GLU A 265 -1.65 -0.18 -17.27
C GLU A 265 -3.01 0.03 -16.59
N GLY A 266 -3.04 0.83 -15.53
CA GLY A 266 -4.23 1.10 -14.75
C GLY A 266 -5.34 1.74 -15.57
N LEU A 267 -6.55 1.20 -15.45
CA LEU A 267 -7.74 1.71 -16.13
C LEU A 267 -8.54 2.61 -15.20
N ALA A 268 -8.62 3.89 -15.58
CA ALA A 268 -9.40 4.88 -14.84
C ALA A 268 -10.90 4.69 -15.03
N ASP A 269 -11.66 5.18 -14.06
CA ASP A 269 -13.11 5.31 -14.13
C ASP A 269 -13.90 3.99 -14.30
N VAL A 270 -13.28 2.83 -14.07
CA VAL A 270 -13.96 1.52 -14.13
C VAL A 270 -14.84 1.35 -12.90
N LEU A 271 -16.12 1.05 -13.11
CA LEU A 271 -17.08 0.84 -12.03
C LEU A 271 -16.94 -0.55 -11.39
N LEU A 272 -16.99 -0.57 -10.05
CA LEU A 272 -16.99 -1.79 -9.25
C LEU A 272 -18.25 -1.88 -8.39
N PHE A 273 -18.84 -3.08 -8.33
CA PHE A 273 -20.04 -3.37 -7.57
C PHE A 273 -19.82 -4.54 -6.63
N VAL A 274 -20.18 -4.37 -5.37
CA VAL A 274 -20.10 -5.41 -4.33
C VAL A 274 -21.50 -5.87 -3.99
N TYR A 275 -21.75 -7.17 -4.15
CA TYR A 275 -23.03 -7.79 -3.84
C TYR A 275 -22.91 -8.78 -2.69
N ASP A 276 -23.96 -8.89 -1.89
CA ASP A 276 -24.20 -10.08 -1.08
C ASP A 276 -24.48 -11.25 -2.04
N ASN A 277 -23.65 -12.29 -1.96
CA ASN A 277 -23.71 -13.36 -2.94
C ASN A 277 -24.94 -14.26 -2.76
N SER A 278 -25.55 -14.28 -1.56
CA SER A 278 -26.67 -15.15 -1.23
C SER A 278 -28.02 -14.63 -1.75
N ASN A 279 -28.21 -13.32 -1.74
CA ASN A 279 -29.48 -12.68 -2.09
C ASN A 279 -29.37 -11.69 -3.27
N GLY A 280 -28.16 -11.39 -3.74
CA GLY A 280 -27.92 -10.52 -4.89
C GLY A 280 -28.10 -9.03 -4.60
N ALA A 281 -28.23 -8.62 -3.33
CA ALA A 281 -28.32 -7.21 -2.98
C ALA A 281 -26.99 -6.49 -3.22
N LEU A 282 -27.03 -5.32 -3.85
CA LEU A 282 -25.88 -4.42 -3.93
C LEU A 282 -25.64 -3.82 -2.54
N VAL A 283 -24.45 -4.03 -1.98
CA VAL A 283 -24.10 -3.60 -0.62
C VAL A 283 -23.02 -2.52 -0.58
N ALA A 284 -22.20 -2.41 -1.62
CA ALA A 284 -21.25 -1.31 -1.80
C ALA A 284 -20.90 -1.14 -3.29
N SER A 285 -20.35 0.01 -3.64
CA SER A 285 -19.84 0.28 -4.98
C SER A 285 -18.69 1.29 -4.92
N GLY A 286 -17.87 1.30 -5.95
CA GLY A 286 -16.82 2.30 -6.12
C GLY A 286 -16.37 2.38 -7.57
N GLN A 287 -15.28 3.10 -7.79
CA GLN A 287 -14.71 3.32 -9.11
C GLN A 287 -13.19 3.38 -8.97
N THR A 288 -12.47 2.97 -10.01
CA THR A 288 -11.02 3.14 -10.06
C THR A 288 -10.64 4.61 -10.20
N ASN A 289 -9.51 4.97 -9.58
CA ASN A 289 -8.86 6.26 -9.74
C ASN A 289 -8.10 6.35 -11.08
N SER A 290 -7.45 7.48 -11.35
CA SER A 290 -6.68 7.70 -12.59
C SER A 290 -5.53 6.73 -12.84
N ALA A 291 -5.01 6.09 -11.79
CA ALA A 291 -3.98 5.06 -11.86
C ALA A 291 -4.57 3.65 -11.87
N GLY A 292 -5.90 3.48 -11.94
CA GLY A 292 -6.55 2.17 -11.98
C GLY A 292 -6.75 1.48 -10.64
N GLY A 293 -6.28 2.07 -9.53
CA GLY A 293 -6.51 1.54 -8.18
C GLY A 293 -7.90 1.90 -7.64
N PHE A 294 -8.44 1.13 -6.70
CA PHE A 294 -9.70 1.45 -6.02
C PHE A 294 -9.62 1.12 -4.52
N ASN A 295 -10.43 1.84 -3.72
CA ASN A 295 -10.69 1.52 -2.32
C ASN A 295 -12.21 1.65 -2.07
N ILE A 296 -12.85 0.58 -1.60
CA ILE A 296 -14.28 0.53 -1.31
C ILE A 296 -14.45 0.18 0.17
N SER A 297 -15.04 1.10 0.93
CA SER A 297 -15.38 0.86 2.34
C SER A 297 -16.38 -0.29 2.44
N LEU A 298 -16.07 -1.28 3.29
CA LEU A 298 -16.95 -2.40 3.60
C LEU A 298 -17.63 -2.25 4.97
N ALA A 299 -17.71 -1.02 5.49
CA ALA A 299 -18.36 -0.72 6.76
C ALA A 299 -19.79 -1.27 6.79
N GLY A 300 -20.12 -2.03 7.83
CA GLY A 300 -21.45 -2.65 8.01
C GLY A 300 -21.61 -4.02 7.37
N LEU A 301 -20.62 -4.52 6.62
CA LEU A 301 -20.58 -5.92 6.20
C LEU A 301 -20.19 -6.82 7.39
N SER A 302 -20.59 -8.08 7.33
CA SER A 302 -20.46 -9.03 8.43
C SER A 302 -19.60 -10.24 8.05
N GLU A 303 -18.91 -10.81 9.03
CA GLU A 303 -18.29 -12.13 8.91
C GLU A 303 -19.35 -13.23 8.71
N GLY A 304 -18.97 -14.33 8.06
CA GLY A 304 -19.86 -15.46 7.77
C GLY A 304 -20.78 -15.28 6.56
N VAL A 305 -20.76 -14.11 5.91
CA VAL A 305 -21.43 -13.85 4.63
C VAL A 305 -20.40 -13.91 3.51
N THR A 306 -20.75 -14.59 2.41
CA THR A 306 -19.99 -14.52 1.17
C THR A 306 -20.48 -13.34 0.33
N TYR A 307 -19.55 -12.48 -0.04
CA TYR A 307 -19.77 -11.37 -0.95
C TYR A 307 -19.12 -11.66 -2.30
N ARG A 308 -19.49 -10.89 -3.32
CA ARG A 308 -18.78 -10.87 -4.59
C ARG A 308 -18.55 -9.45 -5.06
N VAL A 309 -17.39 -9.20 -5.63
CA VAL A 309 -17.09 -7.96 -6.37
C VAL A 309 -17.06 -8.22 -7.86
N GLU A 310 -17.66 -7.32 -8.62
CA GLU A 310 -17.75 -7.34 -10.07
C GLU A 310 -17.19 -6.03 -10.64
N ALA A 311 -16.44 -6.13 -11.74
CA ALA A 311 -16.06 -5.02 -12.60
C ALA A 311 -16.57 -5.31 -14.02
N PRO A 312 -17.86 -5.04 -14.33
CA PRO A 312 -18.52 -5.57 -15.52
C PRO A 312 -17.83 -5.20 -16.83
N GLU A 313 -17.24 -4.02 -16.92
CA GLU A 313 -16.53 -3.50 -18.10
C GLU A 313 -15.29 -4.31 -18.46
N THR A 314 -14.75 -5.12 -17.54
CA THR A 314 -13.55 -5.93 -17.77
C THR A 314 -13.85 -7.25 -18.48
N GLY A 315 -15.13 -7.67 -18.51
CA GLY A 315 -15.55 -8.99 -19.01
C GLY A 315 -15.09 -10.16 -18.12
N GLN A 316 -14.46 -9.90 -16.98
CA GLN A 316 -14.01 -10.94 -16.05
C GLN A 316 -15.14 -11.45 -15.14
N ALA A 317 -15.01 -12.71 -14.70
CA ALA A 317 -15.89 -13.27 -13.69
C ALA A 317 -15.76 -12.55 -12.33
N ALA A 318 -16.86 -12.52 -11.59
CA ALA A 318 -16.91 -11.98 -10.23
C ALA A 318 -15.86 -12.63 -9.32
N ARG A 319 -15.30 -11.85 -8.38
CA ARG A 319 -14.40 -12.37 -7.34
C ARG A 319 -15.18 -12.52 -6.04
N LEU A 320 -15.18 -13.73 -5.49
CA LEU A 320 -15.83 -14.01 -4.20
C LEU A 320 -14.89 -13.67 -3.05
N PHE A 321 -15.45 -13.19 -1.95
CA PHE A 321 -14.71 -12.99 -0.70
C PHE A 321 -15.61 -13.11 0.52
N SER A 322 -15.00 -13.28 1.69
CA SER A 322 -15.64 -13.21 2.99
C SER A 322 -14.79 -12.32 3.89
N LEU A 323 -15.39 -11.72 4.91
CA LEU A 323 -14.65 -10.99 5.94
C LEU A 323 -14.20 -11.95 7.04
N ASN A 324 -12.94 -11.82 7.46
CA ASN A 324 -12.43 -12.43 8.67
C ASN A 324 -12.39 -11.37 9.76
N SER A 325 -12.73 -11.74 11.01
CA SER A 325 -12.63 -10.83 12.14
C SER A 325 -11.77 -11.35 13.28
N TRP A 326 -11.12 -10.44 14.00
CA TRP A 326 -10.32 -10.72 15.19
C TRP A 326 -10.34 -9.52 16.14
N GLN A 327 -9.76 -9.68 17.34
CA GLN A 327 -9.80 -8.64 18.37
C GLN A 327 -8.41 -8.21 18.81
N GLU A 328 -8.21 -6.90 18.95
CA GLU A 328 -7.01 -6.30 19.54
C GLU A 328 -7.38 -5.50 20.79
N ASN A 329 -6.58 -5.63 21.85
CA ASN A 329 -6.80 -4.89 23.10
C ASN A 329 -5.95 -3.62 23.15
N TYR A 330 -6.57 -2.45 22.96
CA TYR A 330 -5.90 -1.15 23.14
C TYR A 330 -5.94 -0.62 24.57
N GLY A 331 -6.59 -1.34 25.48
CA GLY A 331 -6.60 -1.03 26.91
C GLY A 331 -5.44 -1.68 27.66
N THR A 332 -5.49 -1.61 28.98
CA THR A 332 -4.54 -2.34 29.83
C THR A 332 -5.08 -3.75 30.12
N PRO A 333 -4.25 -4.67 30.64
CA PRO A 333 -4.74 -5.98 31.09
C PRO A 333 -5.86 -5.89 32.16
N THR A 334 -5.86 -4.83 32.97
CA THR A 334 -6.86 -4.59 34.04
C THR A 334 -8.02 -3.71 33.61
N SER A 335 -7.96 -3.10 32.43
CA SER A 335 -9.02 -2.26 31.86
C SER A 335 -8.97 -2.39 30.34
N PRO A 336 -9.41 -3.55 29.80
CA PRO A 336 -9.29 -3.84 28.39
C PRO A 336 -10.22 -2.95 27.57
N SER A 337 -9.77 -2.59 26.37
CA SER A 337 -10.54 -1.90 25.35
C SER A 337 -10.38 -2.68 24.04
N TRP A 338 -11.27 -3.64 23.85
CA TRP A 338 -11.27 -4.50 22.67
C TRP A 338 -11.80 -3.77 21.44
N VAL A 339 -11.05 -3.87 20.35
CA VAL A 339 -11.42 -3.39 19.02
C VAL A 339 -11.53 -4.60 18.12
N THR A 340 -12.67 -4.76 17.45
CA THR A 340 -12.82 -5.78 16.41
C THR A 340 -12.21 -5.28 15.11
N PHE A 341 -11.25 -6.01 14.56
CA PHE A 341 -10.67 -5.78 13.25
C PHE A 341 -11.36 -6.69 12.24
N TYR A 342 -11.76 -6.11 11.12
CA TYR A 342 -12.15 -6.88 9.93
C TYR A 342 -11.04 -6.78 8.89
N ASP A 343 -10.49 -7.90 8.44
CA ASP A 343 -9.39 -7.89 7.49
C ASP A 343 -9.80 -7.21 6.18
N ASN A 344 -8.90 -6.39 5.62
CA ASN A 344 -9.07 -5.86 4.27
C ASN A 344 -9.08 -7.00 3.25
N VAL A 345 -9.64 -6.73 2.08
CA VAL A 345 -9.79 -7.71 1.00
C VAL A 345 -9.14 -7.16 -0.26
N TYR A 346 -8.44 -8.02 -1.00
CA TYR A 346 -7.86 -7.67 -2.29
C TYR A 346 -8.69 -8.24 -3.44
N ALA A 347 -8.89 -7.45 -4.50
CA ALA A 347 -9.37 -7.95 -5.77
C ALA A 347 -8.67 -7.21 -6.92
N SER A 348 -8.34 -7.94 -7.99
CA SER A 348 -7.82 -7.34 -9.22
C SER A 348 -8.49 -7.93 -10.45
N PHE A 349 -8.62 -7.10 -11.47
CA PHE A 349 -9.24 -7.43 -12.74
C PHE A 349 -8.34 -6.97 -13.89
N ILE A 350 -8.15 -7.85 -14.87
CA ILE A 350 -7.42 -7.56 -16.11
C ILE A 350 -8.48 -7.41 -17.21
N ALA A 351 -8.69 -6.21 -17.73
CA ALA A 351 -9.61 -5.99 -18.82
C ALA A 351 -9.12 -6.72 -20.07
N VAL A 352 -9.96 -7.60 -20.61
CA VAL A 352 -9.67 -8.24 -21.90
C VAL A 352 -10.02 -7.24 -23.00
N PRO A 353 -9.11 -6.92 -23.94
CA PRO A 353 -9.48 -6.10 -25.09
C PRO A 353 -10.67 -6.75 -25.80
N GLU A 354 -11.78 -6.02 -25.98
CA GLU A 354 -12.95 -6.61 -26.63
C GLU A 354 -12.56 -7.18 -28.00
N PRO A 355 -12.91 -8.45 -28.32
CA PRO A 355 -12.61 -9.07 -29.62
C PRO A 355 -13.21 -8.31 -30.83
N GLY A 356 -14.09 -7.33 -30.60
CA GLY A 356 -14.92 -6.69 -31.63
C GLY A 356 -14.37 -5.40 -32.26
N SER A 357 -13.40 -4.71 -31.65
CA SER A 357 -12.98 -3.38 -32.13
C SER A 357 -12.18 -3.45 -33.45
N LEU A 358 -11.40 -4.51 -33.67
CA LEU A 358 -10.73 -4.79 -34.96
C LEU A 358 -11.69 -5.38 -36.00
N GLY A 359 -12.68 -6.17 -35.57
CA GLY A 359 -13.68 -6.78 -36.47
C GLY A 359 -14.65 -5.76 -37.07
N LEU A 360 -15.10 -4.76 -36.30
CA LEU A 360 -16.02 -3.72 -36.76
C LEU A 360 -15.39 -2.75 -37.76
N MET A 361 -14.09 -2.46 -37.67
CA MET A 361 -13.39 -1.67 -38.69
C MET A 361 -13.27 -2.42 -40.04
N LEU A 362 -13.09 -3.74 -40.01
CA LEU A 362 -13.05 -4.58 -41.22
C LEU A 362 -14.43 -4.67 -41.91
N VAL A 363 -15.51 -4.74 -41.14
CA VAL A 363 -16.88 -4.75 -41.70
C VAL A 363 -17.27 -3.38 -42.27
N ALA A 364 -16.87 -2.28 -41.64
CA ALA A 364 -17.14 -0.93 -42.15
C ALA A 364 -16.43 -0.64 -43.50
N LEU A 365 -15.28 -1.27 -43.76
CA LEU A 365 -14.57 -1.16 -45.04
C LEU A 365 -15.19 -2.02 -46.16
N LEU A 366 -15.92 -3.09 -45.82
CA LEU A 366 -16.57 -3.97 -46.78
C LEU A 366 -17.94 -3.47 -47.26
N PHE A 367 -18.55 -2.50 -46.56
CA PHE A 367 -19.86 -1.93 -46.89
C PHE A 367 -19.80 -0.48 -47.39
N ARG A 368 -18.73 -0.07 -48.09
CA ARG A 368 -18.78 1.18 -48.88
C ARG A 368 -19.80 1.00 -50.02
N PRO A 369 -20.89 1.80 -50.08
CA PRO A 369 -21.79 1.76 -51.21
C PRO A 369 -21.03 2.17 -52.47
N ARG A 370 -21.05 1.31 -53.51
CA ARG A 370 -20.62 1.72 -54.86
C ARG A 370 -21.53 2.87 -55.29
N SER A 371 -21.00 4.09 -55.32
CA SER A 371 -21.66 5.21 -55.97
C SER A 371 -21.89 4.84 -57.44
N ARG A 372 -23.16 4.76 -57.84
CA ARG A 372 -23.53 4.66 -59.26
C ARG A 372 -23.34 6.04 -59.87
N SER A 373 -22.38 6.15 -60.79
CA SER A 373 -22.23 7.31 -61.66
C SER A 373 -23.45 7.40 -62.59
N CYS A 374 -24.09 8.56 -62.63
CA CYS A 374 -24.85 9.05 -63.78
C CYS A 374 -23.97 10.03 -64.53
#